data_AF-A0A2X2SWN7-F1
#
_entry.id   AF-A0A2X2SWN7-F1
#
_cell.length_a   1.000
_cell.length_b   1.000
_cell.length_c   1.000
_cell.angle_alpha   90.00
_cell.angle_beta   90.00
_cell.angle_gamma   90.00
#
_symmetry.space_group_name_H-M   'P 1'
#
loop_
_entity.id
_entity.type
_entity.pdbx_description
1 polymer ?
#
loop_
_entity_poly.entity_id
_entity_poly.type
_entity_poly.pdbx_seq_one_letter_code
_entity_poly.pdbx_strand_id
1 'polypeptide(L)'
;MSTKEQLNALCQHYNAILVEETPDTVRIATVEAPNEQMYEALRFLCDKRIDVEIWPIERLEKWQTRESSQPSEHDRTGSVIALLNTTLAAAVQQRASDIHFEPFENAYRIRLRIDGVLQSQPLLPQAMAAPITARLKILANLDIAEKRLPQDGQMDYLTEDVKASFRVSTLPCRYGEKVVLRLLQQGKQHMDIHSLGMSEDETSQLEQSLQAPQGMILVTGPTGSGKNNYALQRPDGD
;
A
#
# COMPACT_ATOMS: atom_id res chain seq x y z
N MET A 1 -21.59 -9.11 -23.45
CA MET A 1 -20.17 -9.19 -23.86
C MET A 1 -19.85 -7.94 -24.65
N SER A 2 -18.75 -7.27 -24.32
CA SER A 2 -18.24 -6.14 -25.09
C SER A 2 -17.71 -6.63 -26.44
N THR A 3 -17.84 -5.83 -27.50
CA THR A 3 -17.28 -6.13 -28.84
C THR A 3 -15.78 -6.47 -28.75
N LYS A 4 -15.06 -5.82 -27.83
CA LYS A 4 -13.65 -6.09 -27.56
C LYS A 4 -13.37 -7.47 -26.98
N GLU A 5 -14.28 -7.99 -26.13
CA GLU A 5 -14.15 -9.35 -25.57
C GLU A 5 -14.36 -10.41 -26.65
N GLN A 6 -15.31 -10.17 -27.57
CA GLN A 6 -15.57 -11.07 -28.70
C GLN A 6 -14.40 -11.07 -29.70
N LEU A 7 -13.80 -9.91 -29.97
CA LEU A 7 -12.60 -9.79 -30.80
C LEU A 7 -11.40 -10.53 -30.18
N ASN A 8 -11.18 -10.38 -28.88
CA ASN A 8 -10.12 -11.08 -28.17
C ASN A 8 -10.31 -12.60 -28.20
N ALA A 9 -11.53 -13.10 -27.98
CA ALA A 9 -11.83 -14.53 -28.03
C ALA A 9 -11.63 -15.11 -29.45
N LEU A 10 -12.02 -14.35 -30.48
CA LEU A 10 -11.77 -14.73 -31.87
C LEU A 10 -10.27 -14.79 -32.17
N CYS A 11 -9.51 -13.78 -31.74
CA CYS A 11 -8.06 -13.76 -31.94
C CYS A 11 -7.38 -14.97 -31.27
N GLN A 12 -7.75 -15.29 -30.03
CA GLN A 12 -7.22 -16.46 -29.33
C GLN A 12 -7.50 -17.78 -30.05
N HIS A 13 -8.70 -17.94 -30.63
CA HIS A 13 -9.06 -19.15 -31.36
C HIS A 13 -8.18 -19.39 -32.60
N TYR A 14 -7.75 -18.31 -33.26
CA TYR A 14 -6.93 -18.36 -34.47
C TYR A 14 -5.43 -18.12 -34.22
N ASN A 15 -4.95 -18.25 -32.98
CA ASN A 15 -3.56 -17.94 -32.59
C ASN A 15 -3.09 -16.54 -33.03
N ALA A 16 -4.02 -15.59 -33.00
CA ALA A 16 -3.82 -14.20 -33.33
C ALA A 16 -3.88 -13.34 -32.07
N ILE A 17 -3.39 -12.11 -32.20
CA ILE A 17 -3.37 -11.13 -31.13
C ILE A 17 -4.04 -9.85 -31.60
N LEU A 18 -4.94 -9.30 -30.80
CA LEU A 18 -5.47 -7.96 -31.00
C LEU A 18 -4.42 -6.93 -30.55
N VAL A 19 -3.75 -6.29 -31.50
CA VAL A 19 -2.66 -5.33 -31.19
C VAL A 19 -3.23 -3.98 -30.78
N GLU A 20 -4.27 -3.53 -31.48
CA GLU A 20 -4.88 -2.22 -31.28
C GLU A 20 -6.31 -2.22 -31.84
N GLU A 21 -7.22 -1.53 -31.14
CA GLU A 21 -8.58 -1.28 -31.61
C GLU A 21 -8.86 0.23 -31.54
N THR A 22 -9.07 0.85 -32.69
CA THR A 22 -9.53 2.24 -32.82
C THR A 22 -10.97 2.27 -33.33
N PRO A 23 -11.64 3.44 -33.38
CA PRO A 23 -12.98 3.54 -33.95
C PRO A 23 -13.08 3.04 -35.40
N ASP A 24 -12.02 3.24 -36.20
CA ASP A 24 -12.03 3.00 -37.65
C ASP A 24 -11.19 1.79 -38.08
N THR A 25 -10.32 1.25 -37.21
CA THR A 25 -9.38 0.20 -37.58
C THR A 25 -9.18 -0.81 -36.44
N VAL A 26 -9.06 -2.08 -36.80
CA VAL A 26 -8.65 -3.18 -35.92
C VAL A 26 -7.34 -3.72 -36.45
N ARG A 27 -6.28 -3.64 -35.62
CA ARG A 27 -4.98 -4.19 -35.95
C ARG A 27 -4.76 -5.50 -35.23
N ILE A 28 -4.44 -6.54 -35.98
CA ILE A 28 -4.14 -7.86 -35.45
C ILE A 28 -2.76 -8.33 -35.88
N ALA A 29 -2.11 -9.12 -35.03
CA ALA A 29 -0.86 -9.78 -35.33
C ALA A 29 -1.05 -11.31 -35.37
N THR A 30 -0.49 -11.95 -36.40
CA THR A 30 -0.56 -13.40 -36.60
C THR A 30 0.81 -13.97 -36.96
N VAL A 31 1.01 -15.26 -36.72
CA VAL A 31 2.26 -15.95 -37.14
C VAL A 31 2.28 -16.20 -38.65
N GLU A 32 1.11 -16.46 -39.23
CA GLU A 32 0.91 -16.78 -40.64
C GLU A 32 -0.26 -15.96 -41.20
N ALA A 33 -0.41 -15.92 -42.52
CA ALA A 33 -1.52 -15.20 -43.15
C ALA A 33 -2.88 -15.78 -42.69
N PRO A 34 -3.83 -14.94 -42.23
CA PRO A 34 -5.16 -15.39 -41.85
C PRO A 34 -5.88 -16.08 -43.00
N ASN A 35 -6.68 -17.10 -42.66
CA ASN A 35 -7.56 -17.74 -43.63
C ASN A 35 -8.82 -16.89 -43.89
N GLU A 36 -9.54 -17.19 -44.98
CA GLU A 36 -10.79 -16.48 -45.35
C GLU A 36 -11.84 -16.52 -44.22
N GLN A 37 -11.94 -17.64 -43.49
CA GLN A 37 -12.88 -17.78 -42.37
C GLN A 37 -12.62 -16.77 -41.26
N MET A 38 -11.35 -16.51 -40.93
CA MET A 38 -10.97 -15.51 -39.94
C MET A 38 -11.28 -14.09 -40.44
N TYR A 39 -11.05 -13.78 -41.71
CA TYR A 39 -11.42 -12.48 -42.28
C TYR A 39 -12.93 -12.24 -42.28
N GLU A 40 -13.73 -13.25 -42.61
CA GLU A 40 -15.19 -13.17 -42.53
C GLU A 40 -15.67 -12.95 -41.09
N ALA A 41 -15.12 -13.71 -40.14
CA ALA A 41 -15.46 -13.56 -38.73
C ALA A 41 -15.10 -12.18 -38.17
N LEU A 42 -13.93 -11.64 -38.55
CA LEU A 42 -13.51 -10.29 -38.14
C LEU A 42 -14.41 -9.21 -38.76
N ARG A 43 -14.74 -9.31 -40.05
CA ARG A 43 -15.67 -8.38 -40.72
C ARG A 43 -17.08 -8.43 -40.12
N PHE A 44 -17.51 -9.61 -39.69
CA PHE A 44 -18.81 -9.76 -39.04
C PHE A 44 -18.84 -9.13 -37.65
N LEU A 45 -17.77 -9.27 -36.87
CA LEU A 45 -17.67 -8.71 -35.52
C LEU A 45 -17.39 -7.20 -35.50
N CYS A 46 -16.70 -6.68 -36.52
CA CYS A 46 -16.40 -5.27 -36.62
C CYS A 46 -16.59 -4.74 -38.05
N ASP A 47 -17.36 -3.67 -38.18
CA ASP A 47 -17.48 -2.90 -39.43
C ASP A 47 -16.33 -1.88 -39.55
N LYS A 48 -15.10 -2.38 -39.33
CA LYS A 48 -13.87 -1.58 -39.26
C LYS A 48 -12.86 -2.10 -40.28
N ARG A 49 -11.89 -1.26 -40.64
CA ARG A 49 -10.78 -1.71 -41.49
C ARG A 49 -9.90 -2.68 -40.69
N ILE A 50 -9.62 -3.85 -41.26
CA ILE A 50 -8.75 -4.85 -40.64
C ILE A 50 -7.33 -4.66 -41.18
N ASP A 51 -6.37 -4.44 -40.28
CA ASP A 51 -4.94 -4.36 -40.56
C ASP A 51 -4.26 -5.59 -39.96
N VAL A 52 -3.58 -6.38 -40.80
CA VAL A 52 -2.97 -7.66 -40.39
C VAL A 52 -1.46 -7.56 -40.51
N GLU A 53 -0.78 -7.73 -39.40
CA GLU A 53 0.68 -7.83 -39.35
C GLU A 53 1.11 -9.28 -39.14
N ILE A 54 2.04 -9.76 -39.96
CA ILE A 54 2.65 -11.08 -39.77
C ILE A 54 3.88 -10.91 -38.89
N TRP A 55 3.85 -11.47 -37.69
CA TRP A 55 4.93 -11.42 -36.72
C TRP A 55 5.58 -12.79 -36.52
N PRO A 56 6.91 -12.86 -36.42
CA PRO A 56 7.57 -14.09 -35.99
C PRO A 56 7.13 -14.47 -34.57
N ILE A 57 7.05 -15.77 -34.28
CA ILE A 57 6.58 -16.32 -32.98
C ILE A 57 7.27 -15.64 -31.79
N GLU A 58 8.58 -15.41 -31.86
CA GLU A 58 9.36 -14.74 -30.81
C GLU A 58 8.87 -13.33 -30.47
N ARG A 59 8.38 -12.58 -31.46
CA ARG A 59 7.82 -11.23 -31.27
C ARG A 59 6.43 -11.31 -30.63
N LEU A 60 5.66 -12.33 -30.99
CA LEU A 60 4.32 -12.59 -30.51
C LEU A 60 4.35 -13.01 -29.03
N GLU A 61 5.27 -13.88 -28.63
CA GLU A 61 5.53 -14.27 -27.22
C GLU A 61 5.98 -13.08 -26.36
N LYS A 62 6.87 -12.23 -26.89
CA LYS A 62 7.31 -10.99 -26.20
C LYS A 62 6.16 -10.02 -25.99
N TRP A 63 5.22 -9.96 -26.94
CA TRP A 63 4.05 -9.10 -26.83
C TRP A 63 3.02 -9.66 -25.85
N GLN A 64 2.75 -10.97 -25.85
CA GLN A 64 1.91 -11.61 -24.83
C GLN A 64 2.47 -11.40 -23.43
N THR A 65 3.79 -11.49 -23.24
CA THR A 65 4.42 -11.21 -21.94
C THR A 65 4.24 -9.74 -21.52
N ARG A 66 4.27 -8.81 -22.48
CA ARG A 66 4.00 -7.37 -22.24
C ARG A 66 2.53 -7.09 -21.92
N GLU A 67 1.57 -7.76 -22.57
CA GLU A 67 0.15 -7.56 -22.32
C GLU A 67 -0.37 -8.32 -21.08
N SER A 68 0.24 -9.48 -20.77
CA SER A 68 0.07 -10.19 -19.48
C SER A 68 0.52 -9.35 -18.27
N SER A 69 1.24 -8.25 -18.52
CA SER A 69 1.64 -7.27 -17.49
C SER A 69 0.57 -6.22 -17.22
N GLN A 70 -0.64 -6.32 -17.81
CA GLN A 70 -1.82 -5.64 -17.31
C GLN A 70 -2.60 -6.62 -16.42
N PRO A 71 -2.29 -6.69 -15.12
CA PRO A 71 -3.13 -7.45 -14.21
C PRO A 71 -4.57 -6.94 -14.32
N SER A 72 -5.53 -7.87 -14.38
CA SER A 72 -6.95 -7.53 -14.28
C SER A 72 -7.21 -6.71 -13.00
N GLU A 73 -8.30 -5.96 -12.89
CA GLU A 73 -8.58 -5.23 -11.63
C GLU A 73 -8.63 -6.16 -10.40
N HIS A 74 -9.08 -7.42 -10.61
CA HIS A 74 -9.04 -8.46 -9.58
C HIS A 74 -7.61 -8.87 -9.21
N ASP A 75 -6.73 -9.09 -10.19
CA ASP A 75 -5.33 -9.43 -9.94
C ASP A 75 -4.56 -8.27 -9.29
N ARG A 76 -4.85 -7.02 -9.69
CA ARG A 76 -4.29 -5.81 -9.06
C ARG A 76 -4.68 -5.72 -7.60
N THR A 77 -5.94 -5.96 -7.30
CA THR A 77 -6.46 -5.90 -5.92
C THR A 77 -5.84 -7.00 -5.05
N GLY A 78 -5.75 -8.23 -5.57
CA GLY A 78 -5.07 -9.33 -4.90
C GLY A 78 -3.58 -9.04 -4.63
N SER A 79 -2.89 -8.47 -5.63
CA SER A 79 -1.48 -8.07 -5.51
C SER A 79 -1.26 -6.95 -4.48
N VAL A 80 -2.14 -5.94 -4.44
CA VAL A 80 -2.07 -4.84 -3.45
C VAL A 80 -2.28 -5.36 -2.03
N ILE A 81 -3.25 -6.25 -1.82
CA ILE A 81 -3.50 -6.84 -0.50
C ILE A 81 -2.28 -7.66 -0.04
N ALA A 82 -1.74 -8.51 -0.92
CA ALA A 82 -0.56 -9.31 -0.61
C ALA A 82 0.65 -8.41 -0.24
N LEU A 83 0.94 -7.39 -1.06
CA LEU A 83 2.00 -6.43 -0.80
C LEU A 83 1.85 -5.73 0.56
N LEU A 84 0.64 -5.25 0.88
CA LEU A 84 0.38 -4.57 2.15
C LEU A 84 0.55 -5.53 3.34
N ASN A 85 0.03 -6.75 3.25
CA ASN A 85 0.19 -7.76 4.31
C ASN A 85 1.67 -8.08 4.54
N THR A 86 2.45 -8.31 3.48
CA THR A 86 3.90 -8.55 3.60
C THR A 86 4.62 -7.33 4.19
N THR A 87 4.26 -6.12 3.78
CA THR A 87 4.87 -4.88 4.28
C THR A 87 4.56 -4.66 5.77
N LEU A 88 3.32 -4.87 6.19
CA LEU A 88 2.88 -4.73 7.58
C LEU A 88 3.54 -5.79 8.46
N ALA A 89 3.56 -7.06 8.02
CA ALA A 89 4.24 -8.14 8.72
C ALA A 89 5.73 -7.84 8.90
N ALA A 90 6.42 -7.42 7.83
CA ALA A 90 7.83 -7.06 7.88
C ALA A 90 8.09 -5.89 8.85
N ALA A 91 7.23 -4.87 8.84
CA ALA A 91 7.34 -3.74 9.75
C ALA A 91 7.22 -4.17 11.23
N VAL A 92 6.28 -5.05 11.56
CA VAL A 92 6.13 -5.54 12.94
C VAL A 92 7.30 -6.44 13.33
N GLN A 93 7.69 -7.38 12.47
CA GLN A 93 8.81 -8.29 12.72
C GLN A 93 10.13 -7.54 12.95
N GLN A 94 10.36 -6.47 12.17
CA GLN A 94 11.54 -5.62 12.28
C GLN A 94 11.38 -4.50 13.31
N ARG A 95 10.28 -4.48 14.09
CA ARG A 95 9.98 -3.47 15.12
C ARG A 95 10.08 -2.03 14.59
N ALA A 96 9.62 -1.80 13.36
CA ALA A 96 9.59 -0.48 12.77
C ALA A 96 8.61 0.45 13.51
N SER A 97 9.02 1.70 13.78
CA SER A 97 8.17 2.71 14.42
C SER A 97 7.16 3.33 13.46
N ASP A 98 7.56 3.51 12.20
CA ASP A 98 6.75 4.14 11.17
C ASP A 98 6.94 3.42 9.82
N ILE A 99 5.89 3.38 9.02
CA ILE A 99 5.88 2.95 7.62
C ILE A 99 5.49 4.16 6.78
N HIS A 100 6.34 4.54 5.83
CA HIS A 100 6.13 5.67 4.95
C HIS A 100 5.82 5.19 3.53
N PHE A 101 4.68 5.62 3.00
CA PHE A 101 4.21 5.37 1.64
C PHE A 101 4.24 6.69 0.87
N GLU A 102 5.11 6.81 -0.12
CA GLU A 102 5.47 8.09 -0.71
C GLU A 102 5.38 8.05 -2.24
N PRO A 103 4.44 8.81 -2.84
CA PRO A 103 4.37 8.95 -4.29
C PRO A 103 5.42 9.94 -4.81
N PHE A 104 6.12 9.53 -5.86
CA PHE A 104 7.02 10.36 -6.66
C PHE A 104 6.52 10.40 -8.11
N GLU A 105 7.17 11.21 -8.94
CA GLU A 105 6.79 11.42 -10.34
C GLU A 105 6.70 10.13 -11.15
N ASN A 106 7.72 9.27 -11.05
CA ASN A 106 7.85 8.05 -11.86
C ASN A 106 7.92 6.77 -11.02
N ALA A 107 7.75 6.87 -9.71
CA ALA A 107 7.88 5.74 -8.80
C ALA A 107 7.03 5.90 -7.54
N TYR A 108 6.76 4.80 -6.88
CA TYR A 108 6.16 4.75 -5.56
C TYR A 108 7.14 4.10 -4.58
N ARG A 109 7.40 4.77 -3.46
CA ARG A 109 8.41 4.33 -2.49
C ARG A 109 7.76 3.95 -1.17
N ILE A 110 8.20 2.83 -0.62
CA ILE A 110 7.86 2.41 0.74
C ILE A 110 9.14 2.44 1.57
N ARG A 111 9.08 3.02 2.78
CA ARG A 111 10.20 3.04 3.73
C ARG A 111 9.74 2.63 5.12
N LEU A 112 10.56 1.86 5.82
CA LEU A 112 10.38 1.51 7.22
C LEU A 112 11.33 2.33 8.07
N ARG A 113 10.85 2.90 9.17
CA ARG A 113 11.73 3.50 10.19
C ARG A 113 12.06 2.45 11.22
N ILE A 114 13.30 1.96 11.22
CA ILE A 114 13.81 0.94 12.14
C ILE A 114 14.94 1.57 12.92
N ASP A 115 14.85 1.53 14.26
CA ASP A 115 15.82 2.15 15.17
C ASP A 115 16.12 3.63 14.81
N GLY A 116 15.08 4.36 14.41
CA GLY A 116 15.16 5.78 14.01
C GLY A 116 15.61 6.03 12.57
N VAL A 117 16.14 5.02 11.88
CA VAL A 117 16.69 5.13 10.52
C VAL A 117 15.66 4.70 9.47
N LEU A 118 15.53 5.46 8.39
CA LEU A 118 14.64 5.12 7.27
C LEU A 118 15.33 4.16 6.29
N GLN A 119 14.80 2.95 6.18
CA GLN A 119 15.23 1.92 5.25
C GLN A 119 14.24 1.79 4.10
N SER A 120 14.74 1.84 2.86
CA SER A 120 13.87 1.79 1.67
C SER A 120 13.64 0.37 1.20
N GLN A 121 12.39 0.06 0.88
CA GLN A 121 12.00 -1.15 0.17
C GLN A 121 12.23 -0.96 -1.36
N PRO A 122 12.19 -2.03 -2.17
CA PRO A 122 12.21 -1.92 -3.62
C PRO A 122 11.17 -0.91 -4.13
N LEU A 123 11.55 -0.12 -5.13
CA LEU A 123 10.65 0.86 -5.73
C LEU A 123 9.53 0.14 -6.50
N LEU A 124 8.34 0.70 -6.41
CA LEU A 124 7.15 0.23 -7.11
C LEU A 124 6.78 1.18 -8.25
N PRO A 125 6.05 0.72 -9.27
CA PRO A 125 5.49 1.59 -10.29
C PRO A 125 4.57 2.66 -9.68
N GLN A 126 4.59 3.88 -10.20
CA GLN A 126 3.73 4.98 -9.72
C GLN A 126 2.23 4.60 -9.72
N ALA A 127 1.81 3.77 -10.68
CA ALA A 127 0.43 3.28 -10.80
C ALA A 127 -0.08 2.54 -9.53
N MET A 128 0.82 2.04 -8.68
CA MET A 128 0.45 1.38 -7.42
C MET A 128 0.03 2.37 -6.33
N ALA A 129 0.31 3.66 -6.48
CA ALA A 129 0.06 4.66 -5.44
C ALA A 129 -1.43 4.77 -5.08
N ALA A 130 -2.31 4.95 -6.07
CA ALA A 130 -3.74 5.13 -5.81
C ALA A 130 -4.42 3.87 -5.24
N PRO A 131 -4.19 2.65 -5.78
CA PRO A 131 -4.73 1.42 -5.19
C PRO A 131 -4.27 1.19 -3.75
N ILE A 132 -2.98 1.42 -3.45
CA ILE A 132 -2.44 1.24 -2.09
C ILE A 132 -3.08 2.26 -1.13
N THR A 133 -3.12 3.54 -1.50
CA THR A 133 -3.75 4.58 -0.66
C THR A 133 -5.22 4.28 -0.42
N ALA A 134 -5.98 3.88 -1.44
CA ALA A 134 -7.38 3.51 -1.30
C ALA A 134 -7.57 2.33 -0.34
N ARG A 135 -6.73 1.30 -0.44
CA ARG A 135 -6.79 0.14 0.45
C ARG A 135 -6.46 0.52 1.90
N LEU A 136 -5.45 1.35 2.12
CA LEU A 136 -5.10 1.86 3.45
C LEU A 136 -6.24 2.71 4.04
N LYS A 137 -6.89 3.55 3.24
CA LYS A 137 -8.07 4.34 3.66
C LYS A 137 -9.24 3.44 4.06
N ILE A 138 -9.52 2.38 3.31
CA ILE A 138 -10.55 1.39 3.67
C ILE A 138 -10.23 0.76 5.03
N LEU A 139 -8.99 0.30 5.22
CA LEU A 139 -8.58 -0.35 6.48
C LEU A 139 -8.66 0.60 7.69
N ALA A 140 -8.46 1.90 7.46
CA ALA A 140 -8.51 2.93 8.49
C ALA A 140 -9.86 3.66 8.61
N ASN A 141 -10.89 3.21 7.88
CA ASN A 141 -12.21 3.84 7.80
C ASN A 141 -12.18 5.34 7.42
N LEU A 142 -11.36 5.69 6.43
CA LEU A 142 -11.19 7.04 5.90
C LEU A 142 -11.96 7.23 4.58
N ASP A 143 -12.24 8.49 4.24
CA ASP A 143 -12.93 8.83 2.99
C ASP A 143 -11.97 8.68 1.78
N ILE A 144 -12.29 7.71 0.92
CA ILE A 144 -11.53 7.37 -0.28
C ILE A 144 -11.70 8.44 -1.37
N ALA A 145 -12.86 9.09 -1.42
CA ALA A 145 -13.19 10.11 -2.41
C ALA A 145 -12.49 11.43 -2.10
N GLU A 146 -12.31 11.76 -0.82
CA GLU A 146 -11.58 12.96 -0.41
C GLU A 146 -10.05 12.75 -0.51
N LYS A 147 -9.39 13.53 -1.36
CA LYS A 147 -7.94 13.45 -1.65
C LYS A 147 -7.23 14.80 -1.50
N ARG A 148 -7.97 15.86 -1.16
CA ARG A 148 -7.50 17.25 -1.10
C ARG A 148 -7.20 17.71 0.32
N LEU A 149 -7.69 16.97 1.32
CA LEU A 149 -7.48 17.27 2.74
C LEU A 149 -6.68 16.14 3.41
N PRO A 150 -5.83 16.47 4.40
CA PRO A 150 -5.25 15.46 5.28
C PRO A 150 -6.34 14.68 6.01
N GLN A 151 -6.11 13.39 6.26
CA GLN A 151 -7.01 12.55 7.04
C GLN A 151 -6.22 11.74 8.07
N ASP A 152 -6.79 11.54 9.26
CA ASP A 152 -6.22 10.73 10.33
C ASP A 152 -7.20 9.64 10.73
N GLY A 153 -6.70 8.43 10.94
CA GLY A 153 -7.48 7.27 11.35
C GLY A 153 -6.64 6.26 12.13
N GLN A 154 -7.24 5.11 12.42
CA GLN A 154 -6.56 3.98 13.02
C GLN A 154 -6.99 2.71 12.32
N MET A 155 -6.10 1.73 12.26
CA MET A 155 -6.39 0.39 11.75
C MET A 155 -5.75 -0.65 12.65
N ASP A 156 -6.44 -1.77 12.82
CA ASP A 156 -5.87 -2.96 13.42
C ASP A 156 -5.38 -3.91 12.32
N TYR A 157 -4.23 -4.51 12.56
CA TYR A 157 -3.64 -5.57 11.76
C TYR A 157 -3.58 -6.83 12.61
N LEU A 158 -4.39 -7.82 12.23
CA LEU A 158 -4.49 -9.10 12.92
C LEU A 158 -4.23 -10.24 11.93
N THR A 159 -3.24 -11.05 12.26
CA THR A 159 -2.95 -12.35 11.64
C THR A 159 -2.80 -13.39 12.75
N GLU A 160 -2.62 -14.67 12.41
CA GLU A 160 -2.43 -15.73 13.41
C GLU A 160 -1.24 -15.43 14.34
N ASP A 161 -0.15 -14.88 13.80
CA ASP A 161 1.10 -14.65 14.55
C ASP A 161 1.29 -13.20 15.02
N VAL A 162 0.60 -12.24 14.41
CA VAL A 162 0.84 -10.81 14.63
C VAL A 162 -0.45 -10.06 14.94
N LYS A 163 -0.46 -9.39 16.08
CA LYS A 163 -1.47 -8.39 16.45
C LYS A 163 -0.80 -7.03 16.63
N ALA A 164 -1.23 -6.05 15.84
CA ALA A 164 -0.68 -4.71 15.87
C ALA A 164 -1.79 -3.69 15.59
N SER A 165 -1.68 -2.51 16.18
CA SER A 165 -2.57 -1.38 15.90
C SER A 165 -1.73 -0.25 15.31
N PHE A 166 -2.24 0.42 14.29
CA PHE A 166 -1.55 1.50 13.60
C PHE A 166 -2.39 2.77 13.65
N ARG A 167 -1.74 3.91 13.90
CA ARG A 167 -2.29 5.20 13.53
C ARG A 167 -1.96 5.49 12.07
N VAL A 168 -2.95 5.92 11.31
CA VAL A 168 -2.84 6.21 9.87
C VAL A 168 -3.01 7.70 9.67
N SER A 169 -2.11 8.32 8.91
CA SER A 169 -2.25 9.71 8.48
C SER A 169 -2.01 9.81 6.97
N THR A 170 -2.90 10.49 6.25
CA THR A 170 -2.76 10.79 4.82
C THR A 170 -2.52 12.27 4.62
N LEU A 171 -1.71 12.61 3.61
CA LEU A 171 -1.39 13.99 3.25
C LEU A 171 -1.38 14.13 1.72
N PRO A 172 -2.21 15.01 1.13
CA PRO A 172 -2.16 15.35 -0.28
C PRO A 172 -0.79 15.88 -0.69
N CYS A 173 -0.25 15.35 -1.79
CA CYS A 173 1.06 15.71 -2.37
C CYS A 173 0.93 15.88 -3.89
N ARG A 174 1.98 16.38 -4.55
CA ARG A 174 1.97 16.65 -6.00
C ARG A 174 1.62 15.43 -6.87
N TYR A 175 2.06 14.23 -6.48
CA TYR A 175 1.95 13.01 -7.29
C TYR A 175 0.97 11.97 -6.72
N GLY A 176 0.14 12.37 -5.77
CA GLY A 176 -0.80 11.51 -5.06
C GLY A 176 -0.87 11.85 -3.58
N GLU A 177 -1.26 10.90 -2.74
CA GLU A 177 -1.27 11.09 -1.28
C GLU A 177 -0.10 10.34 -0.65
N LYS A 178 0.62 11.02 0.23
CA LYS A 178 1.57 10.38 1.14
C LYS A 178 0.79 9.78 2.30
N VAL A 179 1.08 8.52 2.63
CA VAL A 179 0.48 7.85 3.79
C VAL A 179 1.59 7.48 4.78
N VAL A 180 1.34 7.71 6.06
CA VAL A 180 2.24 7.27 7.14
C VAL A 180 1.44 6.41 8.10
N LEU A 181 1.95 5.21 8.38
CA LEU A 181 1.43 4.34 9.43
C LEU A 181 2.41 4.39 10.59
N ARG A 182 1.94 4.74 11.78
CA ARG A 182 2.72 4.64 13.02
C ARG A 182 2.26 3.44 13.80
N LEU A 183 3.17 2.52 14.09
CA LEU A 183 2.89 1.39 14.97
C LEU A 183 2.60 1.92 16.37
N LEU A 184 1.41 1.61 16.89
CA LEU A 184 1.08 1.84 18.29
C LEU A 184 1.69 0.70 19.09
N GLN A 185 2.54 1.03 20.05
CA GLN A 185 3.07 0.02 20.97
C GLN A 185 1.89 -0.57 21.76
N GLN A 186 1.59 -1.85 21.52
CA GLN A 186 0.65 -2.60 22.35
C GLN A 186 1.35 -2.95 23.66
N GLY A 187 1.14 -2.08 24.65
CA GLY A 187 1.64 -2.27 26.00
C GLY A 187 1.82 -0.94 26.68
N LYS A 188 0.84 -0.58 27.53
CA LYS A 188 1.20 0.02 28.81
C LYS A 188 2.06 -1.03 29.52
N GLN A 189 3.37 -1.07 29.26
CA GLN A 189 4.25 -1.67 30.24
C GLN A 189 4.05 -0.83 31.50
N HIS A 190 3.57 -1.46 32.58
CA HIS A 190 3.82 -0.95 33.91
C HIS A 190 5.34 -0.88 34.03
N MET A 191 5.90 0.27 33.71
CA MET A 191 7.31 0.51 33.95
C MET A 191 7.44 0.79 35.44
N ASP A 192 8.28 -0.02 36.08
CA ASP A 192 8.71 0.25 37.44
C ASP A 192 9.40 1.62 37.47
N ILE A 193 9.07 2.47 38.44
CA ILE A 193 9.66 3.80 38.58
C ILE A 193 11.19 3.70 38.75
N HIS A 194 11.68 2.61 39.36
CA HIS A 194 13.11 2.32 39.49
C HIS A 194 13.80 1.99 38.16
N SER A 195 13.04 1.66 37.11
CA SER A 195 13.57 1.36 35.77
C SER A 195 13.75 2.59 34.86
N LEU A 196 13.36 3.78 35.33
CA LEU A 196 13.38 5.04 34.57
C LEU A 196 14.76 5.70 34.47
N GLY A 197 15.80 5.10 35.07
CA GLY A 197 17.18 5.61 35.01
C GLY A 197 17.46 6.85 35.87
N MET A 198 16.56 7.16 36.80
CA MET A 198 16.78 8.18 37.85
C MET A 198 17.68 7.61 38.95
N SER A 199 18.40 8.47 39.66
CA SER A 199 19.09 8.08 40.89
C SER A 199 18.08 7.73 42.01
N GLU A 200 18.53 7.06 43.07
CA GLU A 200 17.67 6.71 44.21
C GLU A 200 17.06 7.95 44.88
N ASP A 201 17.84 9.04 44.97
CA ASP A 201 17.38 10.32 45.54
C ASP A 201 16.29 10.98 44.66
N GLU A 202 16.50 11.02 43.34
CA GLU A 202 15.52 11.58 42.39
C GLU A 202 14.23 10.75 42.35
N THR A 203 14.37 9.41 42.42
CA THR A 203 13.22 8.49 42.47
C THR A 203 12.40 8.73 43.73
N SER A 204 13.07 8.81 44.88
CA SER A 204 12.42 9.06 46.18
C SER A 204 11.68 10.41 46.20
N GLN A 205 12.26 11.47 45.62
CA GLN A 205 11.62 12.77 45.51
C GLN A 205 10.38 12.75 44.61
N LEU A 206 10.43 11.99 43.51
CA LEU A 206 9.28 11.83 42.62
C LEU A 206 8.16 11.02 43.29
N GLU A 207 8.48 9.92 43.98
CA GLU A 207 7.53 9.13 44.75
C GLU A 207 6.83 9.95 45.83
N GLN A 208 7.58 10.73 46.60
CA GLN A 208 7.02 11.62 47.61
C GLN A 208 6.08 12.67 47.00
N SER A 209 6.44 13.21 45.83
CA SER A 209 5.60 14.16 45.09
C SER A 209 4.33 13.51 44.55
N LEU A 210 4.38 12.25 44.12
CA LEU A 210 3.22 11.49 43.65
C LEU A 210 2.20 11.22 44.77
N GLN A 211 2.67 11.06 46.02
CA GLN A 211 1.83 10.88 47.21
C GLN A 211 1.16 12.16 47.73
N ALA A 212 1.52 13.34 47.22
CA ALA A 212 0.88 14.58 47.64
C ALA A 212 -0.64 14.55 47.32
N PRO A 213 -1.52 14.99 48.23
CA PRO A 213 -2.98 14.91 48.03
C PRO A 213 -3.46 15.73 46.81
N GLN A 214 -2.75 16.82 46.50
CA GLN A 214 -2.99 17.68 45.35
C GLN A 214 -1.67 18.32 44.88
N GLY A 215 -1.53 18.51 43.57
CA GLY A 215 -0.34 19.10 42.96
C GLY A 215 -0.28 18.83 41.45
N MET A 216 0.61 19.54 40.76
CA MET A 216 0.86 19.35 39.33
C MET A 216 2.30 18.90 39.12
N ILE A 217 2.50 17.77 38.46
CA ILE A 217 3.81 17.29 38.02
C ILE A 217 3.89 17.50 36.51
N LEU A 218 4.88 18.26 36.05
CA LEU A 218 5.08 18.56 34.63
C LEU A 218 6.32 17.85 34.10
N VAL A 219 6.12 16.91 33.18
CA VAL A 219 7.21 16.20 32.48
C VAL A 219 7.42 16.82 31.11
N THR A 220 8.61 17.36 30.84
CA THR A 220 8.91 18.12 29.60
C THR A 220 10.09 17.52 28.79
N GLY A 221 10.49 18.19 27.70
CA GLY A 221 11.62 17.82 26.81
C GLY A 221 11.22 17.72 25.32
N PRO A 222 12.08 17.22 24.44
CA PRO A 222 11.76 17.05 23.00
C PRO A 222 10.88 15.81 22.70
N THR A 223 10.35 15.73 21.47
CA THR A 223 9.61 14.54 20.98
C THR A 223 10.53 13.31 20.97
N GLY A 224 10.02 12.16 21.43
CA GLY A 224 10.78 10.92 21.49
C GLY A 224 11.66 10.74 22.73
N SER A 225 11.69 11.71 23.66
CA SER A 225 12.48 11.62 24.91
C SER A 225 11.83 10.74 26.00
N GLY A 226 10.92 9.84 25.63
CA GLY A 226 10.31 8.91 26.58
C GLY A 226 9.31 9.51 27.59
N LYS A 227 8.76 10.73 27.41
CA LYS A 227 7.82 11.32 28.39
C LYS A 227 6.61 10.44 28.71
N ASN A 228 6.11 9.70 27.72
CA ASN A 228 5.00 8.77 27.92
C ASN A 228 5.35 7.66 28.93
N ASN A 229 6.64 7.35 29.10
CA ASN A 229 7.10 6.38 30.07
C ASN A 229 7.04 6.91 31.51
N TYR A 230 7.10 8.23 31.69
CA TYR A 230 6.93 8.91 33.00
C TYR A 230 5.46 9.22 33.32
N ALA A 231 4.53 8.93 32.40
CA ALA A 231 3.09 9.06 32.65
C ALA A 231 2.62 7.87 33.50
N LEU A 232 3.00 7.88 34.77
CA LEU A 232 2.60 6.90 35.77
C LEU A 232 1.16 7.19 36.18
N GLN A 233 0.27 6.20 36.07
CA GLN A 233 -1.04 6.27 36.73
C GLN A 233 -0.81 6.02 38.22
N ARG A 234 -1.46 6.81 39.09
CA ARG A 234 -1.57 6.45 40.52
C ARG A 234 -2.10 5.02 40.58
N PRO A 235 -1.50 4.11 41.37
CA PRO A 235 -2.18 2.88 41.70
C PRO A 235 -3.51 3.28 42.34
N ASP A 236 -4.61 2.78 41.78
CA ASP A 236 -5.93 2.96 42.36
C ASP A 236 -5.85 2.45 43.80
N GLY A 237 -6.07 3.36 44.76
CA GLY A 237 -6.17 2.99 46.16
C GLY A 237 -7.46 2.19 46.37
N ASP A 238 -7.36 1.09 47.12
CA ASP A 238 -8.50 0.37 47.71
C ASP A 238 -9.48 1.31 48.44
#